data_AF-A0A1V2QNM5-F1
#
_entry.id   AF-A0A1V2QNM5-F1
#
_cell.length_a   1.000
_cell.length_b   1.000
_cell.length_c   1.000
_cell.angle_alpha   90.00
_cell.angle_beta   90.00
_cell.angle_gamma   90.00
#
_symmetry.space_group_name_H-M   'P 1'
#
loop_
_entity.id
_entity.type
_entity.pdbx_description
1 polymer ?
#
loop_
_entity_poly.entity_id
_entity_poly.type
_entity_poly.pdbx_seq_one_letter_code
_entity_poly.pdbx_strand_id
1 'polypeptide(L)'
;MDDAPRSPELTTLLGITPQVRESGSSVSADAVAAAKAAEASDVEIHDTVLIAGAYVPIAENIVKNGYTAETRWRGSRGLGSSTVAAARRDSSAVERSRMATAITARGVAC
;
A
#
# COMPACT_ATOMS: atom_id res chain seq x y z
N MET A 1 13.06 -2.99 -8.69
CA MET A 1 12.96 -2.33 -7.37
C MET A 1 13.33 -0.87 -7.57
N ASP A 2 12.55 0.05 -7.02
CA ASP A 2 12.55 1.49 -7.32
C ASP A 2 13.91 2.19 -7.10
N ASP A 3 14.38 3.02 -8.05
CA ASP A 3 15.64 3.80 -7.98
C ASP A 3 15.60 5.00 -7.00
N ALA A 4 14.70 4.98 -6.02
CA ALA A 4 14.67 6.02 -4.99
C ALA A 4 15.99 6.00 -4.19
N PRO A 5 16.65 7.15 -3.95
CA PRO A 5 17.82 7.23 -3.08
C PRO A 5 17.45 6.77 -1.67
N ARG A 6 18.20 5.82 -1.11
CA ARG A 6 17.95 5.26 0.24
C ARG A 6 19.25 5.07 0.99
N SER A 7 19.19 5.04 2.32
CA SER A 7 20.33 4.63 3.12
C SER A 7 20.68 3.14 2.89
N PRO A 8 21.94 2.74 3.12
CA PRO A 8 22.35 1.34 3.09
C PRO A 8 21.53 0.49 4.07
N GLU A 9 21.32 1.00 5.28
CA GLU A 9 20.51 0.39 6.34
C GLU A 9 19.09 0.06 5.85
N LEU A 10 18.36 1.04 5.31
CA LEU A 10 17.01 0.83 4.79
C LEU A 10 17.00 -0.19 3.66
N THR A 11 18.03 -0.18 2.81
CA THR A 11 18.14 -1.14 1.71
C THR A 11 18.28 -2.57 2.22
N THR A 12 19.07 -2.79 3.28
CA THR A 12 19.22 -4.11 3.90
C THR A 12 17.94 -4.57 4.61
N LEU A 13 17.28 -3.69 5.37
CA LEU A 13 16.01 -4.00 6.04
C LEU A 13 14.90 -4.34 5.03
N LEU A 14 14.80 -3.58 3.94
CA LEU A 14 13.87 -3.89 2.85
C LEU A 14 14.18 -5.23 2.16
N GLY A 15 15.44 -5.68 2.18
CA GLY A 15 15.86 -6.99 1.71
C GLY A 15 15.37 -8.16 2.58
N ILE A 16 15.03 -7.92 3.86
CA ILE A 16 14.45 -8.93 4.76
C ILE A 16 12.96 -9.16 4.44
N THR A 17 12.24 -8.09 4.08
CA THR A 17 10.79 -8.13 3.88
C THR A 17 10.26 -9.23 2.94
N PRO A 18 10.93 -9.61 1.82
CA PRO A 18 10.46 -10.68 0.94
C PRO A 18 10.47 -12.05 1.61
N GLN A 19 11.42 -12.30 2.52
CA GLN A 19 11.55 -13.58 3.24
C GLN A 19 10.39 -13.77 4.22
N VAL A 20 9.99 -12.68 4.90
CA VAL A 20 8.86 -12.68 5.83
C VAL A 20 7.53 -12.99 5.12
N ARG A 21 7.42 -12.68 3.81
CA ARG A 21 6.22 -13.01 3.02
C ARG A 21 5.94 -14.51 2.97
N GLU A 22 6.99 -15.33 3.00
CA GLU A 22 6.85 -16.79 3.03
C GLU A 22 6.55 -17.26 4.45
N SER A 23 7.36 -16.82 5.42
CA SER A 23 7.18 -17.07 6.85
C SER A 23 8.14 -16.19 7.66
N GLY A 24 7.75 -15.82 8.88
CA GLY A 24 8.67 -15.18 9.84
C GLY A 24 9.88 -16.06 10.19
N SER A 25 9.78 -17.39 10.05
CA SER A 25 10.89 -18.32 10.24
C SER A 25 11.78 -18.47 9.00
N SER A 26 11.39 -17.94 7.85
CA SER A 26 12.20 -17.95 6.62
C SER A 26 13.30 -16.88 6.62
N VAL A 27 13.35 -16.02 7.64
CA VAL A 27 14.38 -15.00 7.78
C VAL A 27 15.74 -15.66 8.04
N SER A 28 16.63 -15.57 7.05
CA SER A 28 17.95 -16.18 7.08
C SER A 28 18.93 -15.42 8.00
N ALA A 29 19.86 -16.16 8.60
CA ALA A 29 20.95 -15.59 9.39
C ALA A 29 21.81 -14.62 8.57
N ASP A 30 22.01 -14.91 7.27
CA ASP A 30 22.77 -14.05 6.36
C ASP A 30 22.08 -12.69 6.14
N ALA A 31 20.75 -12.67 6.05
CA ALA A 31 20.00 -11.42 5.94
C ALA A 31 20.09 -10.59 7.23
N VAL A 32 20.06 -11.24 8.39
CA VAL A 32 20.28 -10.57 9.69
C VAL A 32 21.71 -10.04 9.77
N ALA A 33 22.71 -10.82 9.35
CA ALA A 33 24.10 -10.39 9.34
C ALA A 33 24.35 -9.21 8.41
N ALA A 34 23.72 -9.20 7.23
CA ALA A 34 23.80 -8.09 6.28
C ALA A 34 23.18 -6.81 6.84
N ALA A 35 22.04 -6.90 7.55
CA ALA A 35 21.43 -5.75 8.21
C ALA A 35 22.31 -5.21 9.34
N LYS A 36 22.88 -6.08 10.17
CA LYS A 36 23.84 -5.68 11.22
C LYS A 36 25.10 -5.03 10.66
N ALA A 37 25.61 -5.52 9.53
CA ALA A 37 26.75 -4.93 8.84
C ALA A 37 26.45 -3.53 8.28
N ALA A 38 25.16 -3.22 8.04
CA ALA A 38 24.68 -1.89 7.69
C ALA A 38 24.27 -1.05 8.92
N GLU A 39 24.73 -1.43 10.11
CA GLU A 39 24.49 -0.76 11.39
C GLU A 39 23.04 -0.78 11.90
N ALA A 40 22.18 -1.64 11.34
CA ALA A 40 20.83 -1.84 11.87
C ALA A 40 20.87 -2.55 13.23
N SER A 41 20.13 -2.02 14.20
CA SER A 41 19.99 -2.60 15.53
C SER A 41 19.09 -3.84 15.53
N ASP A 42 19.23 -4.67 16.56
CA ASP A 42 18.34 -5.83 16.77
C ASP A 42 16.86 -5.41 16.90
N VAL A 43 16.61 -4.21 17.42
CA VAL A 43 15.25 -3.65 17.54
C VAL A 43 14.70 -3.31 16.16
N GLU A 44 15.47 -2.64 15.30
CA GLU A 44 15.02 -2.29 13.94
C GLU A 44 14.79 -3.52 13.07
N ILE A 45 15.62 -4.55 13.22
CA ILE A 45 15.45 -5.84 12.54
C ILE A 45 14.16 -6.51 13.03
N HIS A 46 13.94 -6.55 14.35
CA HIS A 46 12.72 -7.12 14.93
C HIS A 46 11.45 -6.39 14.46
N ASP A 47 11.46 -5.06 14.53
CA ASP A 47 10.35 -4.22 14.11
C ASP A 47 10.05 -4.39 12.61
N THR A 48 11.09 -4.48 11.78
CA THR A 48 10.95 -4.77 10.35
C THR A 48 10.23 -6.10 10.11
N VAL A 49 10.59 -7.14 10.85
CA VAL A 49 9.93 -8.45 10.76
C VAL A 49 8.48 -8.37 11.25
N LEU A 50 8.20 -7.69 12.37
CA LEU A 50 6.84 -7.52 12.88
C LEU A 50 5.94 -6.73 11.92
N ILE A 51 6.44 -5.63 11.36
CA ILE A 51 5.71 -4.80 10.39
C ILE A 51 5.44 -5.61 9.13
N ALA A 52 6.44 -6.30 8.59
CA ALA A 52 6.26 -7.13 7.40
C ALA A 52 5.24 -8.26 7.64
N GLY A 53 5.33 -8.96 8.77
CA GLY A 53 4.41 -10.03 9.14
C GLY A 53 2.96 -9.56 9.32
N ALA A 54 2.75 -8.34 9.83
CA ALA A 54 1.42 -7.78 10.02
C ALA A 54 0.76 -7.36 8.70
N TYR A 55 1.52 -6.75 7.77
CA TYR A 55 0.93 -6.09 6.59
C TYR A 55 0.95 -6.92 5.32
N VAL A 56 1.96 -7.77 5.10
CA VAL A 56 2.04 -8.58 3.87
C VAL A 56 0.81 -9.46 3.66
N PRO A 57 0.31 -10.21 4.67
CA PRO A 57 -0.86 -11.06 4.48
C PRO A 57 -2.12 -10.26 4.16
N ILE A 58 -2.26 -9.07 4.75
CA ILE A 58 -3.37 -8.15 4.49
C ILE A 58 -3.32 -7.67 3.04
N ALA A 59 -2.14 -7.24 2.56
CA ALA A 59 -1.96 -6.79 1.19
C ALA A 59 -2.28 -7.89 0.17
N GLU A 60 -1.89 -9.14 0.43
CA GLU A 60 -2.23 -10.27 -0.42
C GLU A 60 -3.73 -10.54 -0.45
N ASN A 61 -4.40 -10.51 0.71
CA ASN A 61 -5.85 -10.69 0.81
C ASN A 61 -6.61 -9.60 0.03
N ILE A 62 -6.16 -8.35 0.15
CA ILE A 62 -6.73 -7.19 -0.56
C ILE A 62 -6.74 -7.42 -2.07
N VAL A 63 -5.60 -7.85 -2.63
CA VAL A 63 -5.46 -8.12 -4.07
C VAL A 63 -6.33 -9.30 -4.49
N LYS A 64 -6.34 -10.39 -3.72
CA LYS A 64 -7.11 -11.60 -4.05
C LYS A 64 -8.62 -11.37 -4.01
N ASN A 65 -9.11 -10.60 -3.04
CA ASN A 65 -10.53 -10.32 -2.84
C ASN A 65 -11.03 -9.10 -3.65
N GLY A 66 -10.18 -8.52 -4.49
CA GLY A 66 -10.56 -7.42 -5.38
C GLY A 66 -10.86 -6.11 -4.65
N TYR A 67 -10.33 -5.91 -3.45
CA TYR A 67 -10.44 -4.64 -2.74
C TYR A 67 -9.61 -3.58 -3.48
N THR A 68 -10.30 -2.63 -4.13
CA THR A 68 -9.64 -1.52 -4.81
C THR A 68 -9.30 -0.42 -3.81
N ALA A 69 -8.05 0.02 -3.76
CA ALA A 69 -7.71 1.28 -3.11
C ALA A 69 -8.52 2.41 -3.76
N GLU A 70 -9.49 2.93 -3.03
CA GLU A 70 -10.32 4.05 -3.46
C GLU A 70 -9.43 5.22 -3.93
N THR A 71 -9.93 5.95 -4.93
CA THR A 71 -9.21 6.99 -5.70
C THR A 71 -8.60 8.10 -4.83
N ARG A 72 -9.02 8.21 -3.55
CA ARG A 72 -8.51 9.15 -2.55
C ARG A 72 -6.99 9.07 -2.35
N TRP A 73 -6.40 7.87 -2.38
CA TRP A 73 -4.93 7.71 -2.22
C TRP A 73 -4.15 8.09 -3.49
N ARG A 74 -4.80 8.01 -4.67
CA ARG A 74 -4.17 8.35 -5.96
C ARG A 74 -3.95 9.86 -6.15
N GLY A 75 -4.77 10.69 -5.50
CA GLY A 75 -4.62 12.15 -5.50
C GLY A 75 -3.51 12.67 -4.58
N SER A 76 -3.04 11.87 -3.62
CA SER A 76 -2.09 12.30 -2.58
C SER A 76 -0.64 12.34 -3.06
N ARG A 77 -0.30 11.60 -4.12
CA ARG A 77 1.07 11.51 -4.67
C ARG A 77 1.38 12.54 -5.76
N GLY A 78 0.50 13.50 -6.02
CA GLY A 78 0.63 14.42 -7.15
C GLY A 78 -0.06 15.78 -6.99
N LEU A 79 0.00 16.38 -5.80
CA LEU A 79 -0.53 17.74 -5.60
C LEU A 79 0.57 18.74 -5.27
N GLY A 80 1.22 19.21 -6.33
CA GLY A 80 1.27 20.66 -6.51
C GLY A 80 -0.18 21.19 -6.53
N SER A 81 -0.45 22.21 -5.73
CA SER A 81 -1.77 22.68 -5.26
C SER A 81 -2.83 23.05 -6.32
N SER A 82 -2.54 23.02 -7.62
CA SER A 82 -3.41 23.59 -8.66
C SER A 82 -4.49 22.66 -9.23
N THR A 83 -4.39 21.34 -9.06
CA THR A 83 -5.30 20.39 -9.76
C THR A 83 -6.53 19.98 -8.93
N VAL A 84 -6.50 20.16 -7.59
CA VAL A 84 -7.65 19.83 -6.70
C VAL A 84 -8.91 20.62 -7.04
N ALA A 85 -8.76 21.85 -7.55
CA ALA A 85 -9.90 22.70 -7.88
C ALA A 85 -10.66 22.21 -9.12
N ALA A 86 -10.00 21.53 -10.06
CA ALA A 86 -10.63 21.03 -11.28
C ALA A 86 -11.51 19.79 -11.00
N ALA A 87 -11.05 18.88 -10.13
CA ALA A 87 -11.76 17.64 -9.82
C ALA A 87 -13.09 17.85 -9.09
N ARG A 88 -13.26 18.95 -8.34
CA ARG A 88 -14.51 19.25 -7.63
C ARG A 88 -15.72 19.50 -8.54
N ARG A 89 -15.52 19.87 -9.81
CA ARG A 89 -16.62 20.15 -10.76
C ARG A 89 -17.25 18.89 -11.33
N ASP A 90 -16.51 17.79 -11.40
CA ASP A 90 -16.97 16.54 -12.04
C ASP A 90 -17.71 15.59 -11.06
N SER A 91 -17.41 15.66 -9.76
CA SER A 91 -18.10 14.84 -8.74
C SER A 91 -19.62 15.03 -8.75
N SER A 92 -20.11 16.25 -9.03
CA SER A 92 -21.55 16.51 -9.12
C SER A 92 -22.22 15.80 -10.31
N ALA A 93 -21.48 15.53 -11.39
CA ALA A 93 -22.00 14.81 -12.55
C ALA A 93 -22.07 13.30 -12.31
N VAL A 94 -21.07 12.75 -11.63
CA VAL A 94 -21.03 11.34 -11.24
C VAL A 94 -22.10 11.02 -10.18
N GLU A 95 -22.31 11.90 -9.19
CA GLU A 95 -23.37 11.75 -8.19
C GLU A 95 -24.77 11.76 -8.86
N ARG A 96 -24.99 12.67 -9.82
CA ARG A 96 -26.25 12.75 -10.58
C ARG A 96 -26.50 11.51 -11.44
N SER A 97 -25.45 10.94 -12.06
CA SER A 97 -25.56 9.72 -12.87
C SER A 97 -25.86 8.47 -12.02
N ARG A 98 -25.26 8.37 -10.83
CA ARG A 98 -25.56 7.31 -9.85
C ARG A 98 -26.97 7.42 -9.31
N MET A 99 -27.42 8.63 -9.00
CA MET A 99 -28.77 8.89 -8.51
C MET A 99 -29.83 8.61 -9.59
N ALA A 100 -29.58 8.97 -10.85
CA ALA A 100 -30.44 8.63 -11.98
C ALA A 100 -30.55 7.09 -12.18
N THR A 101 -29.43 6.37 -12.10
CA THR A 101 -29.39 4.91 -12.23
C THR A 101 -30.13 4.22 -11.07
N ALA A 102 -30.01 4.74 -9.85
CA ALA A 102 -30.72 4.22 -8.67
C ALA A 102 -32.25 4.45 -8.74
N ILE A 103 -32.69 5.55 -9.35
CA ILE A 103 -34.11 5.85 -9.57
C ILE A 103 -34.68 4.92 -10.64
N THR A 104 -33.96 4.69 -11.75
CA THR A 104 -34.41 3.74 -12.80
C THR A 104 -34.46 2.30 -12.29
N ALA A 105 -33.51 1.88 -11.44
CA ALA A 105 -33.52 0.54 -10.86
C ALA A 105 -34.69 0.28 -9.89
N ARG A 106 -35.24 1.32 -9.24
CA ARG A 106 -36.44 1.21 -8.38
C ARG A 106 -37.76 1.28 -9.15
N GLY A 107 -37.78 1.79 -10.39
CA GLY A 107 -38.99 1.87 -11.22
C GLY A 107 -39.28 0.63 -12.07
N VAL A 108 -38.42 -0.39 -12.05
CA VAL A 108 -38.57 -1.63 -12.86
C VAL A 108 -39.10 -2.81 -12.03
N ALA A 109 -39.25 -2.64 -10.72
CA ALA A 109 -39.97 -3.59 -9.86
C ALA A 109 -41.39 -3.05 -9.61
N CYS A 110 -42.33 -3.49 -10.45
CA CYS A 110 -43.80 -3.42 -10.36
C CYS A 110 -44.45 -2.26 -9.60
#